data_AF-A0A2P2SWM0-F1
#
_entry.id   AF-A0A2P2SWM0-F1
#
_cell.length_a   1.000
_cell.length_b   1.000
_cell.length_c   1.000
_cell.angle_alpha   90.00
_cell.angle_beta   90.00
_cell.angle_gamma   90.00
#
_symmetry.space_group_name_H-M   'P 1'
#
loop_
_entity.id
_entity.type
_entity.pdbx_description
1 polymer ?
#
loop_
_entity_poly.entity_id
_entity_poly.type
_entity_poly.pdbx_seq_one_letter_code
_entity_poly.pdbx_strand_id
1 'polypeptide(L)' 'MSNLGDKNKVINAAVDDDEPDEWDKRIFSTGCATENTKMNDCFYEKKDWRQCKEELENFKLCWKKQSNDKRTSMKDA' A
#
# COMPACT_ATOMS: atom_id res chain seq x y z
N MET A 1 34.18 -35.29 -4.24
CA MET A 1 33.65 -34.50 -3.12
C MET A 1 33.92 -33.04 -3.40
N SER A 2 32.87 -32.24 -3.60
CA SER A 2 32.70 -30.84 -3.13
C SER A 2 31.58 -30.18 -3.94
N ASN A 3 30.47 -29.92 -3.25
CA ASN A 3 29.32 -29.14 -3.71
C ASN A 3 29.63 -27.64 -3.73
N LEU A 4 29.16 -26.94 -4.75
CA LEU A 4 28.73 -25.53 -4.73
C LEU A 4 27.46 -25.49 -5.62
N GLY A 5 26.25 -25.27 -5.15
CA GLY A 5 25.83 -24.24 -4.22
C GLY A 5 25.07 -23.17 -5.01
N ASP A 6 23.77 -23.40 -5.17
CA ASP A 6 22.66 -22.43 -5.27
C ASP A 6 22.91 -21.11 -6.03
N LYS A 7 22.51 -21.09 -7.31
CA LYS A 7 22.25 -19.84 -8.06
C LYS A 7 20.86 -19.31 -7.70
N ASN A 8 20.81 -18.69 -6.54
CA ASN A 8 20.31 -17.34 -6.32
C ASN A 8 19.24 -16.85 -7.30
N LYS A 9 17.98 -16.98 -6.87
CA LYS A 9 16.96 -15.92 -6.87
C LYS A 9 17.05 -15.00 -8.09
N VAL A 10 16.32 -15.37 -9.14
CA VAL A 10 15.94 -14.46 -10.22
C VAL A 10 15.01 -13.41 -9.62
N ILE A 11 15.64 -12.36 -9.11
CA ILE A 11 15.18 -10.98 -9.08
C ILE A 11 14.16 -10.75 -10.20
N ASN A 12 12.89 -10.58 -9.82
CA ASN A 12 11.83 -10.06 -10.67
C ASN A 12 12.23 -8.64 -11.11
N ALA A 13 12.98 -8.58 -12.20
CA ALA A 13 13.35 -7.36 -12.90
C ALA A 13 12.44 -7.23 -14.12
N ALA A 14 11.43 -6.37 -13.97
CA ALA A 14 10.69 -5.62 -14.99
C ALA A 14 9.30 -5.34 -14.40
N VAL A 15 9.14 -4.20 -13.74
CA VAL A 15 7.82 -3.65 -13.46
C VAL A 15 7.31 -3.19 -14.82
N ASP A 16 6.33 -3.91 -15.34
CA ASP A 16 5.48 -3.45 -16.44
C ASP A 16 4.79 -2.17 -15.95
N ASP A 17 5.17 -1.00 -16.50
CA ASP A 17 4.70 0.34 -16.08
C ASP A 17 3.18 0.52 -16.31
N ASP A 18 2.55 -0.43 -17.01
CA ASP A 18 1.12 -0.44 -17.31
C ASP A 18 0.28 -1.25 -16.30
N GLU A 19 0.89 -2.01 -15.37
CA GLU A 19 0.16 -2.77 -14.34
C GLU A 19 0.29 -2.18 -12.93
N PRO A 20 -0.83 -1.96 -12.20
CA PRO A 20 -0.76 -1.55 -10.81
C PRO A 20 -0.05 -2.63 -9.97
N ASP A 21 0.84 -2.20 -9.06
CA ASP A 21 1.53 -3.13 -8.18
C ASP A 21 0.56 -3.83 -7.21
N GLU A 22 1.03 -4.82 -6.46
CA GLU A 22 0.16 -5.53 -5.52
C GLU A 22 -0.45 -4.62 -4.44
N TRP A 23 0.25 -3.57 -4.04
CA TRP A 23 -0.21 -2.63 -3.05
C TRP A 23 -1.30 -1.72 -3.63
N ASP A 24 -1.09 -1.18 -4.82
CA ASP A 24 -2.09 -0.40 -5.56
C ASP A 24 -3.34 -1.23 -5.83
N LYS A 25 -3.20 -2.47 -6.29
CA LYS A 25 -4.33 -3.41 -6.47
C LYS A 25 -5.14 -3.57 -5.17
N ARG A 26 -4.47 -3.70 -4.03
CA ARG A 26 -5.14 -3.78 -2.72
C ARG A 26 -5.86 -2.49 -2.36
N ILE A 27 -5.25 -1.33 -2.57
CA ILE A 27 -5.86 -0.03 -2.28
C ILE A 27 -7.07 0.23 -3.19
N PHE A 28 -6.97 -0.03 -4.50
CA PHE A 28 -8.10 0.10 -5.43
C PHE A 28 -9.28 -0.78 -5.03
N SER A 29 -9.01 -2.01 -4.58
CA SER A 29 -10.07 -2.91 -4.11
C SER A 29 -10.78 -2.46 -2.82
N THR A 30 -10.25 -1.46 -2.10
CA THR A 30 -10.88 -0.93 -0.88
C THR A 30 -11.97 0.10 -1.15
N GLY A 31 -12.04 0.67 -2.36
CA GLY A 31 -12.92 1.79 -2.67
C GLY A 31 -12.50 3.14 -2.06
N CYS A 32 -11.29 3.23 -1.49
CA CYS A 32 -10.73 4.43 -0.85
C CYS A 32 -9.44 4.93 -1.50
N ALA A 33 -9.23 4.60 -2.78
CA ALA A 33 -8.00 4.95 -3.49
C ALA A 33 -7.80 6.46 -3.60
N THR A 34 -8.86 7.23 -3.85
CA THR A 34 -8.80 8.68 -3.94
C THR A 34 -8.31 9.32 -2.65
N GLU A 35 -8.85 8.90 -1.50
CA GLU A 35 -8.45 9.41 -0.20
C GLU A 35 -7.01 8.99 0.15
N ASN A 36 -6.60 7.77 -0.22
CA ASN A 36 -5.23 7.31 -0.08
C ASN A 36 -4.25 8.15 -0.91
N THR A 37 -4.59 8.44 -2.17
CA THR A 37 -3.77 9.30 -3.04
C THR A 37 -3.62 10.70 -2.43
N LYS A 38 -4.72 11.34 -1.98
CA LYS A 38 -4.66 12.66 -1.33
C LYS A 38 -3.78 12.68 -0.08
N MET A 39 -3.86 11.63 0.74
CA MET A 39 -3.02 11.48 1.93
C MET A 39 -1.54 11.36 1.56
N ASN A 40 -1.21 10.56 0.55
CA ASN A 40 0.16 10.37 0.07
C ASN A 40 0.69 11.64 -0.60
N ASP A 41 -0.12 12.35 -1.38
CA ASP A 41 0.23 13.62 -2.00
C ASP A 41 0.55 14.67 -0.93
N CYS A 42 -0.28 14.79 0.11
CA CYS A 42 0.00 15.69 1.23
C CYS A 42 1.33 15.36 1.92
N PHE A 43 1.62 14.09 2.17
CA PHE A 43 2.91 13.69 2.73
C PHE A 43 4.05 13.98 1.75
N TYR A 44 3.85 13.75 0.46
CA TYR A 44 4.85 14.00 -0.56
C TYR A 44 5.21 15.49 -0.63
N GLU A 45 4.23 16.38 -0.53
CA GLU A 45 4.43 17.84 -0.52
C GLU A 45 5.06 18.33 0.79
N LYS A 46 4.51 17.92 1.94
CA LYS A 46 4.91 18.48 3.24
C LYS A 46 6.05 17.73 3.93
N LYS A 47 6.27 16.47 3.54
CA LYS A 47 7.19 15.51 4.17
C LYS A 47 6.93 15.33 5.68
N ASP A 48 5.71 15.60 6.14
CA ASP A 48 5.31 15.52 7.55
C ASP A 48 3.83 15.13 7.68
N TRP A 49 3.57 13.89 8.11
CA TRP A 49 2.22 13.36 8.27
C TRP A 49 1.40 14.11 9.32
N ARG A 50 2.04 14.79 10.28
CA ARG A 50 1.33 15.58 11.31
C ARG A 50 0.59 16.76 10.70
N GLN A 51 1.03 17.23 9.54
CA GLN A 51 0.40 18.32 8.77
C GLN A 51 -0.67 17.82 7.80
N CYS A 52 -0.89 16.50 7.72
CA CYS A 52 -1.86 15.84 6.83
C CYS A 52 -3.03 15.23 7.61
N LYS A 53 -3.38 15.84 8.75
CA LYS A 53 -4.39 15.32 9.67
C LYS A 53 -5.75 15.22 8.99
N GLU A 54 -6.11 16.18 8.16
CA GLU A 54 -7.40 16.18 7.45
C GLU A 54 -7.50 15.03 6.45
N GLU A 55 -6.45 14.83 5.65
CA GLU A 55 -6.37 13.75 4.66
C GLU A 55 -6.38 12.37 5.32
N LEU A 56 -5.70 12.23 6.45
CA LEU A 56 -5.73 11.02 7.28
C LEU A 56 -7.14 10.73 7.82
N GLU A 57 -7.85 11.74 8.33
CA GLU A 57 -9.22 11.55 8.82
C GLU A 57 -10.20 11.23 7.68
N ASN A 58 -10.05 11.86 6.52
CA ASN A 58 -10.84 11.53 5.33
C ASN A 58 -10.63 10.08 4.89
N PHE A 59 -9.38 9.61 4.88
CA PHE A 59 -9.09 8.21 4.58
C PHE A 59 -9.73 7.25 5.60
N LYS A 60 -9.64 7.54 6.91
CA LYS A 60 -10.29 6.74 7.96
C LYS A 60 -11.82 6.70 7.80
N LEU A 61 -12.45 7.83 7.47
CA LEU A 61 -13.88 7.90 7.24
C LEU A 61 -14.31 7.05 6.04
N CYS A 62 -13.56 7.12 4.93
CA CYS A 62 -13.78 6.24 3.79
C CYS A 62 -13.62 4.77 4.22
N TRP A 63 -12.54 4.44 4.93
CA TRP A 63 -12.23 3.09 5.36
C TRP A 63 -13.38 2.46 6.16
N LYS A 64 -13.91 3.20 7.14
CA LYS A 64 -15.05 2.79 7.95
C LYS A 64 -16.32 2.65 7.11
N LYS A 65 -16.59 3.59 6.20
CA LYS A 65 -17.77 3.55 5.32
C LYS A 65 -17.77 2.32 4.41
N GLN A 66 -16.60 1.93 3.90
CA GLN A 66 -16.42 0.74 3.07
C GLN A 66 -16.33 -0.56 3.90
N SER A 67 -16.47 -0.49 5.22
CA SER A 67 -16.37 -1.65 6.13
C SER A 67 -15.06 -2.43 6.00
N ASN A 68 -13.96 -1.72 5.74
CA ASN A 68 -12.65 -2.33 5.47
C ASN A 68 -11.93 -2.83 6.73
N ASP A 69 -12.48 -2.63 7.93
CA ASP A 69 -11.87 -3.00 9.22
C ASP A 69 -11.46 -4.48 9.29
N LYS A 70 -12.20 -5.36 8.62
CA LYS A 70 -11.91 -6.81 8.55
C LYS A 70 -10.70 -7.15 7.68
N ARG A 71 -10.24 -6.23 6.82
CA ARG A 71 -9.08 -6.42 5.93
C ARG A 71 -7.76 -6.26 6.67
N THR A 72 -7.78 -5.59 7.81
CA THR A 72 -6.62 -5.27 8.64
C THR A 72 -6.62 -5.99 9.99
N SER A 73 -7.57 -6.91 10.22
CA SER A 73 -7.51 -7.76 11.40
C SER A 73 -6.24 -8.60 11.34
N MET A 74 -5.33 -8.41 12.29
CA MET A 74 -4.24 -9.36 12.49
C MET A 74 -4.89 -10.70 12.84
N LYS A 75 -4.74 -11.70 11.97
CA LYS A 75 -4.80 -13.08 12.46
C LYS A 75 -3.59 -13.23 13.35
N ASP A 76 -3.80 -13.65 14.59
CA ASP A 76 -2.73 -13.91 15.55
C ASP A 76 -1.57 -14.62 14.84
N ALA A 77 -0.40 -13.96 14.84
CA ALA A 77 0.81 -14.41 14.18
C ALA A 77 1.55 -15.45 15.03
#